data_AF-R1GE82-F1
#
_entry.id   AF-R1GE82-F1
#
_cell.length_a   1.000
_cell.length_b   1.000
_cell.length_c   1.000
_cell.angle_alpha   90.00
_cell.angle_beta   90.00
_cell.angle_gamma   90.00
#
_symmetry.space_group_name_H-M   'P 1'
#
loop_
_entity.id
_entity.type
_entity.pdbx_description
1 polymer ?
#
loop_
_entity_poly.entity_id
_entity_poly.type
_entity_poly.pdbx_seq_one_letter_code
_entity_poly.pdbx_strand_id
1 'polypeptide(L)'
;MSTTNPPLPTKRTHPMGVLVLGQSRTGTSSMRAALQHLGYTRVFHFFSLFENPLQTPIWERAFRAKFAGSGAAFGRADWDALLGADCTAATDTPCHIFAEELVAAYPEAKVVLTVRDGVDAWFDSYSSTIWPFLRDEQVAPAWWWRVVMLLRPGMPFAYLDVMHRLDP
;
A
#
# COMPACT_ATOMS: atom_id res chain seq x y z
N MET A 1 -8.34 31.09 2.34
CA MET A 1 -9.53 30.21 2.41
C MET A 1 -9.11 28.91 3.05
N SER A 2 -9.62 28.62 4.25
CA SER A 2 -9.26 27.46 5.04
C SER A 2 -9.86 26.20 4.44
N THR A 3 -9.03 25.29 3.93
CA THR A 3 -9.44 23.94 3.53
C THR A 3 -9.57 23.08 4.79
N THR A 4 -10.69 23.19 5.49
CA THR A 4 -11.01 22.28 6.59
C THR A 4 -11.37 20.92 5.99
N ASN A 5 -10.44 19.96 6.05
CA ASN A 5 -10.76 18.56 5.79
C ASN A 5 -11.92 18.13 6.72
N PRO A 6 -12.94 17.42 6.21
CA PRO A 6 -14.00 16.90 7.06
C PRO A 6 -13.42 15.93 8.10
N PRO A 7 -14.03 15.84 9.30
CA PRO A 7 -13.50 15.02 10.38
C PRO A 7 -13.65 13.54 10.00
N LEU A 8 -12.57 12.77 10.07
CA LEU A 8 -12.64 11.32 9.94
C LEU A 8 -12.59 10.69 11.34
N PRO A 9 -13.75 10.29 11.89
CA PRO A 9 -13.74 9.19 12.84
C PRO A 9 -14.74 8.13 12.38
N THR A 10 -14.36 7.35 11.39
CA THR A 10 -14.98 6.04 11.19
C THR A 10 -14.36 5.08 12.20
N LYS A 11 -14.98 4.98 13.38
CA LYS A 11 -14.66 3.91 14.34
C LYS A 11 -14.79 2.58 13.61
N ARG A 12 -13.75 1.74 13.66
CA ARG A 12 -13.79 0.41 13.03
C ARG A 12 -15.04 -0.35 13.45
N THR A 13 -15.72 -0.94 12.48
CA THR A 13 -16.84 -1.86 12.70
C THR A 13 -16.33 -3.29 12.81
N HIS A 14 -15.17 -3.59 12.21
CA HIS A 14 -14.53 -4.90 12.27
C HIS A 14 -13.04 -4.76 12.63
N PRO A 15 -12.48 -5.64 13.47
CA PRO A 15 -11.05 -5.57 13.83
C PRO A 15 -10.16 -5.83 12.60
N MET A 16 -8.98 -5.20 12.57
CA MET A 16 -7.94 -5.57 11.60
C MET A 16 -7.38 -6.93 12.02
N GLY A 17 -7.60 -7.97 11.22
CA GLY A 17 -7.25 -9.34 11.58
C GLY A 17 -5.89 -9.78 11.05
N VAL A 18 -5.60 -9.49 9.78
CA VAL A 18 -4.38 -9.96 9.10
C VAL A 18 -3.73 -8.87 8.25
N LEU A 19 -2.42 -8.70 8.40
CA LEU A 19 -1.57 -7.87 7.56
C LEU A 19 -0.65 -8.77 6.75
N VAL A 20 -0.86 -8.86 5.43
CA VAL A 20 0.03 -9.55 4.51
C VAL A 20 1.00 -8.51 3.91
N LEU A 21 2.21 -8.45 4.47
CA LEU A 21 3.18 -7.39 4.21
C LEU A 21 4.31 -7.83 3.26
N GLY A 22 4.06 -8.83 2.42
CA GLY A 22 4.94 -9.17 1.32
C GLY A 22 4.79 -8.20 0.14
N GLN A 23 5.89 -8.01 -0.59
CA GLN A 23 5.95 -7.10 -1.73
C GLN A 23 5.01 -7.56 -2.87
N SER A 24 4.59 -6.63 -3.73
CA SER A 24 3.88 -7.00 -4.96
C SER A 24 4.63 -8.10 -5.71
N ARG A 25 3.89 -9.03 -6.33
CA ARG A 25 4.44 -10.18 -7.07
C ARG A 25 5.08 -11.28 -6.21
N THR A 26 4.74 -11.33 -4.92
CA THR A 26 5.03 -12.47 -4.02
C THR A 26 3.79 -13.34 -3.72
N GLY A 27 2.77 -13.29 -4.58
CA GLY A 27 1.51 -14.04 -4.39
C GLY A 27 0.41 -13.28 -3.66
N THR A 28 0.50 -11.95 -3.59
CA THR A 28 -0.45 -11.06 -2.89
C THR A 28 -1.91 -11.21 -3.37
N SER A 29 -2.14 -11.41 -4.66
CA SER A 29 -3.48 -11.62 -5.21
C SER A 29 -4.08 -12.96 -4.76
N SER A 30 -3.27 -14.02 -4.74
CA SER A 30 -3.67 -15.33 -4.22
C SER A 30 -3.97 -15.25 -2.72
N MET A 31 -3.17 -14.48 -1.98
CA MET A 31 -3.42 -14.21 -0.56
C MET A 31 -4.74 -13.45 -0.34
N ARG A 32 -5.05 -12.43 -1.16
CA ARG A 32 -6.35 -11.74 -1.12
C ARG A 32 -7.50 -12.73 -1.27
N ALA A 33 -7.43 -13.59 -2.30
CA ALA A 33 -8.45 -14.59 -2.55
C ALA A 33 -8.56 -15.61 -1.40
N ALA A 34 -7.44 -16.13 -0.90
CA ALA A 34 -7.44 -17.09 0.20
C ALA A 34 -8.05 -16.50 1.48
N LEU A 35 -7.73 -15.25 1.82
CA LEU A 35 -8.33 -14.56 2.96
C LEU A 35 -9.85 -14.38 2.78
N GLN A 36 -10.31 -14.03 1.58
CA GLN A 36 -11.75 -13.95 1.28
C GLN A 36 -12.44 -15.31 1.49
N HIS A 37 -11.82 -16.41 1.06
CA HIS A 37 -12.33 -17.77 1.30
C HIS A 37 -12.37 -18.13 2.79
N LEU A 38 -11.42 -17.62 3.57
CA LEU A 38 -11.35 -17.81 5.03
C LEU A 38 -12.32 -16.89 5.81
N GLY A 39 -13.15 -16.10 5.13
CA GLY A 39 -14.17 -15.25 5.75
C GLY A 39 -13.73 -13.83 6.08
N TYR A 40 -12.56 -13.39 5.60
CA TYR A 40 -12.18 -11.98 5.69
C TYR A 40 -12.98 -11.18 4.65
N THR A 41 -13.93 -10.40 5.13
CA THR A 41 -14.97 -9.72 4.33
C THR A 41 -14.42 -8.68 3.36
N ARG A 42 -13.57 -7.77 3.84
CA ARG A 42 -13.02 -6.65 3.06
C ARG A 42 -11.50 -6.72 3.16
N VAL A 43 -10.87 -7.20 2.09
CA VAL A 43 -9.41 -7.35 1.99
C VAL A 43 -8.85 -6.29 1.03
N PHE A 44 -8.08 -5.35 1.58
CA PHE A 44 -7.37 -4.35 0.79
C PHE A 44 -6.27 -5.01 -0.06
N HIS A 45 -6.17 -4.61 -1.33
CA HIS A 45 -5.13 -5.02 -2.27
C HIS A 45 -4.83 -3.82 -3.19
N PHE A 46 -3.76 -3.87 -3.99
CA PHE A 46 -3.45 -2.83 -4.97
C PHE A 46 -4.64 -2.47 -5.89
N PHE A 47 -5.49 -3.45 -6.19
CA PHE A 47 -6.68 -3.24 -7.02
C PHE A 47 -7.74 -2.34 -6.35
N SER A 48 -7.74 -2.26 -5.01
CA SER A 48 -8.62 -1.39 -4.25
C SER A 48 -8.39 0.11 -4.54
N LEU A 49 -7.20 0.49 -5.04
CA LEU A 49 -6.94 1.86 -5.50
C LEU A 49 -7.80 2.26 -6.70
N PHE A 50 -8.13 1.30 -7.56
CA PHE A 50 -9.01 1.52 -8.72
C PHE A 50 -10.48 1.41 -8.35
N GLU A 51 -10.80 0.56 -7.36
CA GLU A 51 -12.16 0.44 -6.82
C GLU A 51 -12.59 1.72 -6.08
N ASN A 52 -11.66 2.44 -5.43
CA ASN A 52 -11.94 3.70 -4.75
C ASN A 52 -10.83 4.76 -4.95
N PRO A 53 -10.82 5.45 -6.12
CA PRO A 53 -9.81 6.46 -6.41
C PRO A 53 -9.80 7.65 -5.45
N LEU A 54 -10.90 7.90 -4.73
CA LEU A 54 -11.04 9.02 -3.78
C LEU A 54 -10.16 8.88 -2.53
N GLN A 55 -9.61 7.69 -2.25
CA GLN A 55 -8.67 7.48 -1.13
C GLN A 55 -7.26 8.01 -1.43
N THR A 56 -6.97 8.24 -2.70
CA THR A 56 -5.60 8.49 -3.14
C THR A 56 -5.00 9.78 -2.51
N PRO A 57 -5.74 10.86 -2.16
CA PRO A 57 -5.16 12.03 -1.46
C PRO A 57 -4.73 11.72 -0.03
N ILE A 58 -5.41 10.77 0.61
CA ILE A 58 -5.07 10.31 1.94
C ILE A 58 -3.82 9.42 1.87
N TRP A 59 -3.70 8.59 0.82
CA TRP A 59 -2.44 7.88 0.53
C TRP A 59 -1.28 8.86 0.30
N GLU A 60 -1.44 9.90 -0.51
CA GLU A 60 -0.38 10.91 -0.69
C GLU A 60 0.08 11.52 0.63
N ARG A 61 -0.85 11.87 1.53
CA ARG A 61 -0.50 12.35 2.88
C ARG A 61 0.34 11.34 3.66
N ALA A 62 -0.02 10.06 3.62
CA ALA A 62 0.74 9.01 4.30
C ALA A 62 2.17 8.91 3.75
N PHE A 63 2.35 8.96 2.43
CA PHE A 63 3.68 8.94 1.80
C PHE A 63 4.51 10.19 2.12
N ARG A 64 3.90 11.38 2.08
CA ARG A 64 4.57 12.63 2.46
C ARG A 64 5.00 12.63 3.92
N ALA A 65 4.17 12.11 4.82
CA ALA A 65 4.52 11.97 6.23
C ALA A 65 5.71 11.02 6.43
N LYS A 66 5.69 9.85 5.75
CA LYS A 66 6.75 8.84 5.88
C LYS A 66 8.08 9.27 5.26
N PHE A 67 8.06 9.84 4.05
CA PHE A 67 9.29 10.02 3.24
C PHE A 67 9.75 11.47 3.08
N ALA A 68 8.85 12.45 3.21
CA ALA A 68 9.20 13.86 3.09
C ALA A 68 9.26 14.58 4.45
N GLY A 69 9.01 13.88 5.56
CA GLY A 69 8.88 14.50 6.89
C GLY A 69 7.79 15.56 6.94
N SER A 70 6.79 15.47 6.04
CA SER A 70 5.77 16.49 5.84
C SER A 70 4.45 16.02 6.42
N GLY A 71 4.04 16.63 7.53
CA GLY A 71 2.85 16.24 8.29
C GLY A 71 3.17 15.24 9.41
N ALA A 72 2.15 14.91 10.21
CA ALA A 72 2.28 13.92 11.27
C ALA A 72 2.25 12.49 10.70
N ALA A 73 2.99 11.58 11.35
CA ALA A 73 2.90 10.15 11.06
C ALA A 73 1.45 9.66 11.26
N PHE A 74 1.01 8.75 10.38
CA PHE A 74 -0.34 8.19 10.46
C PHE A 74 -0.51 7.33 11.71
N GLY A 75 -1.53 7.66 12.52
CA GLY A 75 -1.97 6.84 13.63
C GLY A 75 -3.08 5.86 13.21
N ARG A 76 -3.52 5.02 14.16
CA ARG A 76 -4.61 4.06 13.93
C ARG A 76 -5.87 4.72 13.32
N ALA A 77 -6.27 5.90 13.79
CA ALA A 77 -7.45 6.59 13.29
C ALA A 77 -7.30 7.03 11.81
N ASP A 78 -6.11 7.46 11.39
CA ASP A 78 -5.83 7.79 10.00
C ASP A 78 -5.91 6.53 9.12
N TRP A 79 -5.34 5.42 9.61
CA TRP A 79 -5.39 4.13 8.91
C TRP A 79 -6.81 3.57 8.82
N ASP A 80 -7.62 3.70 9.86
CA ASP A 80 -9.02 3.26 9.87
C ASP A 80 -9.86 4.03 8.86
N ALA A 81 -9.62 5.34 8.74
CA ALA A 81 -10.29 6.18 7.77
C ALA A 81 -9.82 5.88 6.33
N LEU A 82 -8.53 5.59 6.16
CA LEU A 82 -7.95 5.27 4.85
C LEU A 82 -8.38 3.90 4.34
N LEU A 83 -8.27 2.85 5.17
CA LEU A 83 -8.57 1.47 4.78
C LEU A 83 -10.07 1.17 4.82
N GLY A 84 -10.83 1.92 5.60
CA GLY A 84 -12.25 1.70 5.84
C GLY A 84 -12.52 0.92 7.13
N ALA A 85 -13.60 1.28 7.82
CA ALA A 85 -13.97 0.70 9.11
C ALA A 85 -14.28 -0.81 9.06
N ASP A 86 -14.59 -1.35 7.89
CA ASP A 86 -14.93 -2.74 7.63
C ASP A 86 -13.77 -3.58 7.06
N CYS A 87 -12.62 -2.96 6.75
CA CYS A 87 -11.45 -3.62 6.16
C CYS A 87 -10.76 -4.58 7.14
N THR A 88 -10.97 -5.88 7.01
CA THR A 88 -10.50 -6.90 7.96
C THR A 88 -9.12 -7.46 7.67
N ALA A 89 -8.57 -7.22 6.48
CA ALA A 89 -7.20 -7.57 6.15
C ALA A 89 -6.61 -6.64 5.08
N ALA A 90 -5.29 -6.50 5.07
CA ALA A 90 -4.57 -5.69 4.11
C ALA A 90 -3.43 -6.48 3.44
N THR A 91 -3.27 -6.28 2.14
CA THR A 91 -2.27 -6.96 1.31
C THR A 91 -1.69 -5.99 0.27
N ASP A 92 -0.53 -6.33 -0.26
CA ASP A 92 0.05 -5.69 -1.45
C ASP A 92 0.42 -4.19 -1.28
N THR A 93 0.77 -3.54 -2.38
CA THR A 93 0.99 -2.08 -2.47
C THR A 93 -0.33 -1.33 -2.28
N PRO A 94 -0.36 -0.23 -1.50
CA PRO A 94 0.77 0.37 -0.80
C PRO A 94 0.96 -0.09 0.65
N CYS A 95 0.14 -0.99 1.17
CA CYS A 95 0.19 -1.41 2.58
C CYS A 95 1.56 -1.97 3.00
N HIS A 96 2.21 -2.79 2.17
CA HIS A 96 3.53 -3.35 2.51
C HIS A 96 4.61 -2.27 2.73
N ILE A 97 4.48 -1.10 2.11
CA ILE A 97 5.42 0.03 2.26
C ILE A 97 5.32 0.64 3.66
N PHE A 98 4.15 0.53 4.29
CA PHE A 98 3.87 1.02 5.64
C PHE A 98 3.86 -0.12 6.67
N ALA A 99 4.68 -1.15 6.47
CA ALA A 99 4.70 -2.32 7.34
C ALA A 99 4.87 -1.95 8.83
N GLU A 100 5.83 -1.08 9.14
CA GLU A 100 6.10 -0.63 10.51
C GLU A 100 4.92 0.14 11.09
N GLU A 101 4.37 1.10 10.33
CA GLU A 101 3.24 1.92 10.78
C GLU A 101 1.96 1.10 10.96
N LEU A 102 1.69 0.14 10.08
CA LEU A 102 0.50 -0.73 10.17
C LEU A 102 0.64 -1.73 11.32
N VAL A 103 1.81 -2.30 11.56
CA VAL A 103 2.04 -3.20 12.71
C VAL A 103 1.92 -2.42 14.02
N ALA A 104 2.47 -1.20 14.09
CA ALA A 104 2.32 -0.34 15.25
C ALA A 104 0.86 0.12 15.45
N ALA A 105 0.14 0.38 14.36
CA ALA A 105 -1.27 0.77 14.41
C ALA A 105 -2.17 -0.39 14.82
N TYR A 106 -1.88 -1.63 14.43
CA TYR A 106 -2.70 -2.82 14.66
C TYR A 106 -1.90 -3.97 15.32
N PRO A 107 -1.41 -3.81 16.57
CA PRO A 107 -0.64 -4.85 17.27
C PRO A 107 -1.40 -6.16 17.49
N GLU A 108 -2.74 -6.13 17.42
CA GLU A 108 -3.60 -7.32 17.51
C GLU A 108 -3.66 -8.14 16.22
N ALA A 109 -3.27 -7.56 15.08
CA ALA A 109 -3.35 -8.22 13.78
C ALA A 109 -2.20 -9.22 13.61
N LYS A 110 -2.51 -10.38 13.01
CA LYS A 110 -1.49 -11.35 12.62
C LYS A 110 -0.73 -10.82 11.41
N VAL A 111 0.59 -10.98 11.41
CA VAL A 111 1.45 -10.57 10.30
C VAL A 111 1.86 -11.79 9.48
N VAL A 112 1.70 -11.70 8.17
CA VAL A 112 2.18 -12.69 7.19
C VAL A 112 3.12 -12.00 6.23
N LEU A 113 4.33 -12.53 6.09
CA LEU A 113 5.28 -12.08 5.07
C LEU A 113 5.34 -13.13 3.96
N THR A 114 4.79 -12.80 2.80
CA THR A 114 4.98 -13.63 1.60
C THR A 114 6.33 -13.31 0.97
N VAL A 115 7.07 -14.36 0.63
CA VAL A 115 8.39 -14.29 0.00
C VAL A 115 8.38 -15.03 -1.33
N ARG A 116 9.42 -14.82 -2.13
CA ARG A 116 9.63 -15.50 -3.41
C ARG A 116 11.04 -16.09 -3.45
N ASP A 117 11.24 -17.11 -4.27
CA ASP A 117 12.45 -17.95 -4.30
C ASP A 117 13.77 -17.18 -4.57
N GLY A 118 13.69 -15.95 -5.08
CA GLY A 118 14.85 -15.07 -5.25
C GLY A 118 14.47 -13.66 -5.72
N VAL A 119 15.42 -12.74 -5.58
CA VAL A 119 15.27 -11.34 -6.04
C VAL A 119 15.09 -11.27 -7.55
N ASP A 120 15.87 -12.05 -8.32
CA ASP A 120 15.78 -12.05 -9.79
C ASP A 120 14.42 -12.55 -10.27
N ALA A 121 13.93 -13.66 -9.70
CA ALA A 121 12.61 -14.21 -10.05
C ALA A 121 11.46 -13.25 -9.68
N TRP A 122 11.60 -12.51 -8.58
CA TRP A 122 10.67 -11.44 -8.23
C TRP A 122 10.76 -10.29 -9.23
N PHE A 123 11.97 -9.84 -9.53
CA PHE A 123 12.24 -8.72 -10.42
C PHE A 123 11.68 -8.98 -11.81
N ASP A 124 11.96 -10.14 -12.42
CA ASP A 124 11.45 -10.50 -13.75
C ASP A 124 9.91 -10.45 -13.79
N SER A 125 9.27 -10.93 -12.73
CA SER A 125 7.80 -10.90 -12.60
C SER A 125 7.23 -9.51 -12.35
N TYR A 126 7.98 -8.65 -11.66
CA TYR A 126 7.63 -7.26 -11.43
C TYR A 126 7.79 -6.44 -12.71
N SER A 127 8.94 -6.57 -13.37
CA SER A 127 9.31 -5.91 -14.62
C SER A 127 8.39 -6.24 -15.79
N SER A 128 7.86 -7.46 -15.84
CA SER A 128 6.92 -7.88 -16.89
C SER A 128 5.47 -7.46 -16.63
N THR A 129 5.10 -7.13 -15.38
CA THR A 129 3.69 -6.89 -15.02
C THR A 129 3.45 -5.49 -14.47
N ILE A 130 4.13 -5.11 -13.38
CA ILE A 130 3.87 -3.87 -12.65
C ILE A 130 4.64 -2.72 -13.27
N TRP A 131 5.87 -2.96 -13.70
CA TRP A 131 6.71 -1.89 -14.25
C TRP A 131 6.16 -1.23 -15.52
N PRO A 132 5.65 -1.97 -16.52
CA PRO A 132 5.06 -1.35 -17.71
C PRO A 132 3.80 -0.57 -17.33
N PHE A 133 3.00 -1.13 -16.42
CA PHE A 133 1.79 -0.50 -15.90
C PHE A 133 2.07 0.82 -15.18
N LEU A 134 3.15 0.88 -14.40
CA LEU A 134 3.56 2.09 -13.72
C LEU A 134 4.18 3.12 -14.68
N ARG A 135 4.88 2.68 -15.75
CA ARG A 135 5.41 3.57 -16.80
C ARG A 135 4.32 4.11 -17.74
N ASP A 136 3.15 3.48 -17.80
CA ASP A 136 2.05 3.91 -18.66
C ASP A 136 1.26 5.07 -18.04
N GLU A 137 1.45 6.28 -18.59
CA GLU A 137 0.78 7.50 -18.16
C GLU A 137 -0.75 7.46 -18.29
N GLN A 138 -1.30 6.54 -19.09
CA GLN A 138 -2.75 6.40 -19.28
C GLN A 138 -3.42 5.51 -18.22
N VAL A 139 -2.64 4.67 -17.53
CA VAL A 139 -3.19 3.60 -16.66
C VAL A 139 -2.80 3.78 -15.19
N ALA A 140 -1.63 4.35 -14.91
CA ALA A 140 -1.34 4.80 -13.56
C ALA A 140 -2.34 5.91 -13.18
N PRO A 141 -2.95 5.91 -11.98
CA PRO A 141 -3.65 7.10 -11.50
C PRO A 141 -2.62 8.23 -11.53
N ALA A 142 -2.71 9.12 -12.52
CA ALA A 142 -1.58 9.93 -13.00
C ALA A 142 -0.92 10.73 -11.88
N TRP A 143 -1.68 11.03 -10.84
CA TRP A 143 -1.24 11.75 -9.66
C TRP A 143 -0.55 10.86 -8.61
N TRP A 144 -0.99 9.61 -8.38
CA TRP A 144 -0.36 8.67 -7.46
C TRP A 144 1.07 8.38 -7.91
N TRP A 145 1.25 8.14 -9.20
CA TRP A 145 2.56 7.90 -9.79
C TRP A 145 3.45 9.15 -9.77
N ARG A 146 2.88 10.34 -10.01
CA ARG A 146 3.61 11.61 -9.84
C ARG A 146 4.07 11.84 -8.40
N VAL A 147 3.25 11.47 -7.40
CA VAL A 147 3.63 11.56 -5.97
C VAL A 147 4.74 10.57 -5.64
N VAL A 148 4.61 9.31 -6.07
CA VAL A 148 5.66 8.29 -5.91
C VAL A 148 6.97 8.75 -6.58
N MET A 149 6.90 9.33 -7.78
CA MET A 149 8.06 9.86 -8.50
C MET A 149 8.69 11.08 -7.84
N LEU A 150 7.88 11.99 -7.29
CA LEU A 150 8.37 13.17 -6.57
C LEU A 150 9.12 12.79 -5.28
N LEU A 151 8.63 11.76 -4.58
CA LEU A 151 9.19 11.31 -3.30
C LEU A 151 10.37 10.33 -3.46
N ARG A 152 10.62 9.85 -4.69
CA ARG A 152 11.67 8.87 -5.04
C ARG A 152 13.05 9.14 -4.42
N PRO A 153 13.57 10.39 -4.39
CA PRO A 153 14.92 10.63 -3.86
C PRO A 153 15.07 10.40 -2.35
N GLY A 154 13.96 10.33 -1.59
CA GLY A 154 13.95 10.23 -0.13
C GLY A 154 13.40 8.93 0.44
N MET A 155 13.01 7.95 -0.39
CA MET A 155 12.53 6.65 0.10
C MET A 155 13.71 5.71 0.40
N PRO A 156 13.96 5.32 1.67
CA PRO A 156 14.93 4.26 1.97
C PRO A 156 14.45 2.94 1.38
N PHE A 157 15.42 2.15 0.87
CA PHE A 157 15.22 1.20 -0.23
C PHE A 157 14.61 1.94 -1.41
N ALA A 158 15.40 2.41 -2.38
CA ALA A 158 14.74 2.85 -3.59
C ALA A 158 13.92 1.64 -4.02
N TYR A 159 12.60 1.79 -4.04
CA TYR A 159 11.64 0.74 -4.33
C TYR A 159 11.93 0.08 -5.70
N LEU A 160 12.89 0.67 -6.42
CA LEU A 160 13.43 0.36 -7.72
C LEU A 160 14.97 0.26 -7.76
N ASP A 161 15.73 0.17 -6.66
CA ASP A 161 17.21 0.07 -6.72
C ASP A 161 17.67 -1.21 -7.47
N VAL A 162 16.84 -2.26 -7.48
CA VAL A 162 16.99 -3.41 -8.38
C VAL A 162 16.66 -3.04 -9.84
N MET A 163 15.64 -2.21 -10.08
CA MET A 163 15.31 -1.71 -11.43
C MET A 163 16.36 -0.71 -11.96
N HIS A 164 17.08 -0.02 -11.09
CA HIS A 164 18.16 0.91 -11.43
C HIS A 164 19.46 0.24 -11.84
N ARG A 165 19.73 -0.98 -11.34
CA ARG A 165 20.93 -1.76 -11.74
C ARG A 165 20.75 -2.48 -13.08
N LEU A 166 19.53 -2.48 -13.63
CA LEU A 166 19.13 -3.31 -14.77
C LEU A 166 18.53 -2.50 -15.94
N ASP A 167 18.45 -1.17 -15.84
CA ASP A 167 18.31 -0.30 -17.02
C ASP A 167 19.74 -0.06 -17.58
N PRO A 168 20.06 -0.46 -18.83
CA PRO A 168 21.30 -0.07 -19.49
C PRO A 168 21.35 1.43 -19.81
#